data_AF-A0A128FDV6-F1
#
_entry.id   AF-A0A128FDV6-F1
#
_cell.length_a   1.000
_cell.length_b   1.000
_cell.length_c   1.000
_cell.angle_alpha   90.00
_cell.angle_beta   90.00
_cell.angle_gamma   90.00
#
_symmetry.space_group_name_H-M   'P 1'
#
loop_
_entity.id
_entity.type
_entity.pdbx_description
1 polymer ?
#
loop_
_entity_poly.entity_id
_entity_poly.type
_entity_poly.pdbx_seq_one_letter_code
_entity_poly.pdbx_strand_id
1 'polypeptide(L)'
;MAIIYFILAVLGALFPYAAFGVWLVENGLNVSLLLADAMANPISMMAWLDVIIAGVALIVFIVVDGKDNNVRLHGWAIAGTLTIGVAFGLPFYLFLKESNQK
;
A
#
# COMPACT_ATOMS: atom_id res chain seq x y z
N MET A 1 11.02 16.66 -4.07
CA MET A 1 10.27 15.82 -3.11
C MET A 1 10.50 14.32 -3.32
N ALA A 2 11.09 13.88 -4.44
CA ALA A 2 11.23 12.46 -4.80
C ALA A 2 11.90 11.61 -3.70
N ILE A 3 12.95 12.11 -3.06
CA ILE A 3 13.65 11.40 -1.97
C ILE A 3 12.70 11.15 -0.78
N ILE A 4 11.86 12.12 -0.42
CA ILE A 4 10.88 11.99 0.67
C ILE A 4 9.87 10.90 0.32
N TYR A 5 9.34 10.92 -0.91
CA TYR A 5 8.41 9.88 -1.37
C TYR A 5 9.06 8.50 -1.41
N PHE A 6 10.32 8.41 -1.82
CA PHE A 6 11.06 7.15 -1.79
C PHE A 6 11.21 6.61 -0.36
N ILE A 7 11.62 7.45 0.58
CA ILE A 7 11.75 7.07 2.00
C ILE A 7 10.41 6.63 2.56
N LEU A 8 9.34 7.38 2.30
CA LEU A 8 7.99 7.03 2.73
C LEU A 8 7.51 5.70 2.13
N ALA A 9 7.83 5.41 0.88
CA ALA A 9 7.53 4.12 0.27
C ALA A 9 8.28 2.98 1.00
N VAL A 10 9.57 3.13 1.23
CA VAL A 10 10.37 2.13 1.98
C VAL A 10 9.79 1.88 3.37
N LEU A 11 9.46 2.94 4.12
CA LEU A 11 8.84 2.82 5.44
C LEU A 11 7.45 2.18 5.38
N GLY A 12 6.66 2.57 4.37
CA GLY A 12 5.33 2.04 4.11
C GLY A 12 5.32 0.55 3.73
N ALA A 13 6.44 -0.01 3.29
CA ALA A 13 6.62 -1.45 3.12
C ALA A 13 7.19 -2.13 4.38
N LEU A 14 8.20 -1.51 4.98
CA LEU A 14 8.96 -2.11 6.07
C LEU A 14 8.11 -2.32 7.32
N PHE A 15 7.35 -1.32 7.74
CA PHE A 15 6.58 -1.42 8.99
C PHE A 15 5.42 -2.41 8.92
N PRO A 16 4.58 -2.42 7.87
CA PRO A 16 3.51 -3.42 7.77
C PRO A 16 4.06 -4.84 7.67
N TYR A 17 5.11 -5.07 6.89
CA TYR A 17 5.70 -6.42 6.78
C TYR A 17 6.45 -6.86 8.03
N ALA A 18 7.04 -5.95 8.80
CA ALA A 18 7.62 -6.29 10.10
C ALA A 18 6.54 -6.80 11.07
N ALA A 19 5.41 -6.10 11.17
CA ALA A 19 4.29 -6.51 12.02
C ALA A 19 3.67 -7.83 11.53
N PHE A 20 3.44 -7.97 10.21
CA PHE A 20 2.94 -9.20 9.61
C PHE A 20 3.91 -10.37 9.82
N GLY A 21 5.21 -10.14 9.75
CA GLY A 21 6.24 -11.15 9.96
C GLY A 21 6.23 -11.72 11.37
N VAL A 22 6.06 -10.88 12.40
CA VAL A 22 5.91 -11.34 13.80
C VAL A 22 4.68 -12.24 13.93
N TRP A 23 3.52 -11.77 13.43
CA TRP A 23 2.29 -12.55 13.46
C TRP A 23 2.44 -13.88 12.69
N LEU A 24 3.14 -13.87 11.55
CA LEU A 24 3.37 -15.05 10.72
C LEU A 24 4.26 -16.10 11.41
N VAL A 25 5.28 -15.67 12.16
CA VAL A 25 6.13 -16.56 12.95
C VAL A 25 5.34 -17.22 14.08
N GLU A 26 4.41 -16.49 14.70
CA GLU A 26 3.60 -16.98 15.82
C GLU A 26 2.45 -17.90 15.37
N ASN A 27 1.81 -17.58 14.23
CA ASN A 27 0.55 -18.21 13.81
C ASN A 27 0.69 -19.11 12.56
N GLY A 28 1.83 -19.05 11.87
CA GLY A 28 2.03 -19.70 10.58
C GLY A 28 1.17 -19.11 9.46
N LEU A 29 1.16 -19.78 8.31
CA LEU A 29 0.32 -19.38 7.15
C LEU A 29 -1.14 -19.79 7.35
N ASN A 30 -1.83 -19.18 8.32
CA ASN A 30 -3.24 -19.42 8.58
C ASN A 30 -4.11 -18.25 8.13
N VAL A 31 -4.56 -18.26 6.87
CA VAL A 31 -5.37 -17.18 6.29
C VAL A 31 -6.70 -16.99 7.03
N SER A 32 -7.30 -18.08 7.52
CA SER A 32 -8.56 -17.99 8.27
C SER A 32 -8.38 -17.25 9.60
N LEU A 33 -7.27 -17.51 10.30
CA LEU A 33 -6.95 -16.83 11.55
C LEU A 33 -6.57 -15.36 11.29
N LEU A 34 -5.83 -15.08 10.22
CA LEU A 34 -5.48 -13.71 9.82
C LEU A 34 -6.73 -12.84 9.63
N LEU A 35 -7.74 -13.38 8.93
CA LEU A 35 -9.01 -12.68 8.71
C LEU A 35 -9.80 -12.51 10.01
N ALA A 36 -9.81 -13.53 10.88
CA ALA A 36 -10.46 -13.44 12.19
C ALA A 36 -9.82 -12.34 13.05
N ASP A 37 -8.48 -12.28 13.10
CA ASP A 37 -7.74 -11.27 13.85
C ASP A 37 -7.91 -9.87 13.28
N ALA A 38 -7.85 -9.74 11.94
CA ALA A 38 -8.08 -8.47 11.25
C ALA A 38 -9.48 -7.89 11.52
N MET A 39 -10.47 -8.74 11.76
CA MET A 39 -11.85 -8.34 12.03
C MET A 39 -12.28 -8.56 13.49
N ALA A 40 -11.33 -8.80 14.41
CA ALA A 40 -11.62 -9.24 15.77
C ALA A 40 -12.41 -8.23 16.62
N ASN A 41 -12.32 -6.94 16.30
CA ASN A 41 -13.01 -5.88 17.03
C ASN A 41 -13.41 -4.71 16.12
N PRO A 42 -14.38 -3.87 16.55
CA PRO A 42 -14.88 -2.76 15.73
C PRO A 42 -13.82 -1.73 15.33
N ILE A 43 -12.80 -1.50 16.17
CA ILE A 43 -11.72 -0.54 15.86
C ILE A 43 -10.82 -1.08 14.75
N SER A 44 -10.47 -2.37 14.80
CA SER A 44 -9.72 -3.03 13.72
C SER A 44 -10.52 -3.04 12.43
N MET A 45 -11.81 -3.36 12.50
CA MET A 45 -12.70 -3.34 11.33
C MET A 45 -12.79 -1.94 10.70
N MET A 46 -12.92 -0.90 11.52
CA MET A 46 -12.90 0.49 11.05
C MET A 46 -11.61 0.82 10.31
N ALA A 47 -10.45 0.43 10.85
CA ALA A 47 -9.15 0.65 10.21
C ALA A 47 -9.05 -0.08 8.86
N TRP A 48 -9.45 -1.35 8.78
CA TRP A 48 -9.43 -2.10 7.52
C TRP A 48 -10.40 -1.55 6.48
N LEU A 49 -11.60 -1.12 6.88
CA LEU A 49 -12.56 -0.48 5.98
C LEU A 49 -12.00 0.83 5.40
N ASP A 50 -11.36 1.65 6.23
CA ASP A 50 -10.67 2.88 5.78
C ASP A 50 -9.57 2.56 4.76
N VAL A 51 -8.73 1.56 5.05
CA VAL A 51 -7.66 1.09 4.15
C VAL A 51 -8.22 0.57 2.81
N ILE A 52 -9.33 -0.17 2.81
CA ILE A 52 -9.95 -0.68 1.59
C ILE A 52 -10.46 0.48 0.73
N ILE A 53 -11.19 1.43 1.33
CA ILE A 53 -11.74 2.59 0.61
C ILE A 53 -10.60 3.45 0.06
N ALA A 54 -9.59 3.74 0.87
CA ALA A 54 -8.39 4.47 0.45
C ALA A 54 -7.63 3.74 -0.66
N GLY A 55 -7.53 2.41 -0.60
CA GLY A 55 -6.89 1.59 -1.63
C GLY A 55 -7.61 1.64 -2.97
N VAL A 56 -8.94 1.54 -2.97
CA VAL A 56 -9.75 1.69 -4.20
C VAL A 56 -9.58 3.09 -4.79
N ALA A 57 -9.71 4.13 -3.95
CA ALA A 57 -9.52 5.51 -4.38
C ALA A 57 -8.11 5.74 -4.96
N LEU A 58 -7.07 5.18 -4.33
CA LEU A 58 -5.70 5.26 -4.80
C LEU A 58 -5.51 4.55 -6.15
N ILE A 59 -6.08 3.36 -6.35
CA ILE A 59 -5.98 2.65 -7.63
C ILE A 59 -6.63 3.48 -8.74
N VAL A 60 -7.82 4.03 -8.51
CA VAL A 60 -8.49 4.92 -9.46
C VAL A 60 -7.61 6.14 -9.77
N PHE A 61 -7.05 6.77 -8.74
CA PHE A 61 -6.14 7.90 -8.90
C PHE A 61 -4.91 7.55 -9.74
N ILE A 62 -4.22 6.44 -9.45
CA ILE A 62 -3.04 5.99 -10.21
C ILE A 62 -3.40 5.73 -11.67
N VAL A 63 -4.56 5.12 -11.95
CA VAL A 63 -4.99 4.81 -13.32
C VAL A 63 -5.30 6.08 -14.12
N VAL A 64 -6.01 7.04 -13.52
CA VAL A 64 -6.38 8.30 -14.19
C VAL A 64 -5.15 9.19 -14.36
N ASP A 65 -4.49 9.53 -13.25
CA ASP A 65 -3.35 10.44 -13.24
C ASP A 65 -2.15 9.85 -14.00
N GLY A 66 -1.95 8.54 -13.94
CA GLY A 66 -0.83 7.86 -14.61
C GLY A 66 -0.96 7.87 -16.13
N LYS A 67 -2.20 7.84 -16.64
CA LYS A 67 -2.48 8.00 -18.08
C LYS A 67 -2.32 9.45 -18.50
N ASP A 68 -2.94 10.38 -17.76
CA ASP A 68 -2.96 11.80 -18.12
C ASP A 68 -1.57 12.44 -18.09
N ASN A 69 -0.71 12.03 -17.13
CA ASN A 69 0.65 12.55 -16.98
C ASN A 69 1.73 11.62 -17.58
N ASN A 70 1.33 10.56 -18.29
CA ASN A 70 2.22 9.59 -18.93
C ASN A 70 3.32 9.03 -17.99
N VAL A 71 2.95 8.76 -16.74
CA VAL A 71 3.87 8.26 -15.71
C VAL A 71 4.27 6.83 -16.06
N ARG A 72 5.53 6.61 -16.43
CA ARG A 72 6.02 5.26 -16.71
C ARG A 72 6.00 4.43 -15.44
N LEU A 73 5.70 3.14 -15.58
CA LEU A 73 5.68 2.15 -14.49
C LEU A 73 4.57 2.37 -13.44
N HIS A 74 3.55 3.20 -13.70
CA HIS A 74 2.41 3.38 -12.76
C HIS A 74 1.71 2.05 -12.38
N GLY A 75 1.73 1.05 -13.26
CA GLY A 75 1.24 -0.31 -12.96
C GLY A 75 1.96 -0.99 -11.80
N TRP A 76 3.25 -0.69 -11.57
CA TRP A 76 3.99 -1.19 -10.40
C TRP A 76 3.50 -0.58 -9.09
N ALA A 77 3.00 0.66 -9.12
CA ALA A 77 2.37 1.26 -7.94
C ALA A 77 1.02 0.64 -7.62
N ILE A 78 0.26 0.20 -8.63
CA ILE A 78 -0.96 -0.60 -8.43
C ILE A 78 -0.60 -1.94 -7.80
N ALA A 79 0.38 -2.66 -8.37
CA ALA A 79 0.84 -3.94 -7.82
C ALA A 79 1.34 -3.79 -6.37
N GLY A 80 2.11 -2.75 -6.09
CA GLY A 80 2.56 -2.41 -4.73
C GLY A 80 1.42 -2.10 -3.77
N THR A 81 0.40 -1.36 -4.21
CA THR A 81 -0.80 -1.09 -3.41
C THR A 81 -1.52 -2.39 -3.01
N LEU A 82 -1.62 -3.35 -3.93
CA LEU A 82 -2.34 -4.61 -3.69
C LEU A 82 -1.54 -5.64 -2.88
N THR A 83 -0.20 -5.61 -2.97
CA THR A 83 0.67 -6.62 -2.34
C THR A 83 1.23 -6.16 -0.99
N ILE A 84 1.56 -4.88 -0.88
CA ILE A 84 2.19 -4.27 0.29
C ILE A 84 1.17 -3.42 1.06
N GLY A 85 0.39 -2.63 0.34
CA GLY A 85 -0.64 -1.77 0.91
C GLY A 85 -0.56 -0.32 0.44
N VAL A 86 -1.60 0.44 0.81
CA VAL A 86 -1.79 1.87 0.44
C VAL A 86 -0.62 2.73 0.91
N ALA A 87 -0.06 2.43 2.08
CA ALA A 87 1.07 3.15 2.67
C ALA A 87 2.35 3.10 1.82
N PHE A 88 2.56 2.03 1.03
CA PHE A 88 3.63 1.95 0.04
C PHE A 88 3.19 2.53 -1.31
N GLY A 89 1.99 2.16 -1.77
CA GLY A 89 1.52 2.44 -3.13
C GLY A 89 1.48 3.92 -3.48
N LEU A 90 0.94 4.75 -2.58
CA LEU A 90 0.83 6.19 -2.80
C LEU A 90 2.20 6.88 -2.92
N PRO A 91 3.11 6.79 -1.93
CA PRO A 91 4.40 7.43 -2.03
C PRO A 91 5.24 6.85 -3.17
N PHE A 92 5.15 5.55 -3.47
CA PHE A 92 5.84 4.98 -4.62
C PHE A 92 5.33 5.56 -5.95
N TYR A 93 4.02 5.74 -6.11
CA TYR A 93 3.46 6.40 -7.29
C TYR A 93 3.96 7.85 -7.42
N LEU A 94 3.94 8.63 -6.34
CA LEU A 94 4.42 10.01 -6.34
C LEU A 94 5.91 10.10 -6.67
N PHE A 95 6.72 9.15 -6.17
CA PHE A 95 8.12 9.03 -6.54
C PHE A 95 8.30 8.78 -8.05
N LEU A 96 7.53 7.85 -8.64
CA LEU A 96 7.57 7.58 -10.08
C LEU A 96 7.14 8.79 -10.90
N LYS A 97 6.09 9.50 -10.47
CA LYS A 97 5.60 10.71 -11.14
C LYS A 97 6.67 11.80 -11.18
N GLU A 98 7.30 12.10 -10.05
CA GLU A 98 8.32 13.14 -9.97
C GLU A 98 9.61 12.76 -10.73
N SER A 99 9.93 11.46 -10.79
CA SER A 99 11.11 10.96 -11.50
C SER A 99 10.93 10.95 -13.03
N ASN A 100 9.70 10.82 -13.54
CA ASN A 100 9.40 10.88 -14.98
C ASN A 100 9.31 12.32 -15.52
N GLN A 101 9.13 13.32 -14.65
CA GLN A 101 9.02 14.73 -15.05
C GLN A 101 10.37 15.47 -15.12
N LYS A 102 11.47 14.77 -14.83
CA LYS A 102 12.85 15.28 -14.98
C LYS A 102 13.47 14.76 -16.26
#